data_AF-A0A524F821-F1
#
_entry.id   AF-A0A524F821-F1
#
_cell.length_a   1.000
_cell.length_b   1.000
_cell.length_c   1.000
_cell.angle_alpha   90.00
_cell.angle_beta   90.00
_cell.angle_gamma   90.00
#
_symmetry.space_group_name_H-M   'P 1'
#
loop_
_entity.id
_entity.type
_entity.pdbx_description
1 polymer ?
#
loop_
_entity_poly.entity_id
_entity_poly.type
_entity_poly.pdbx_seq_one_letter_code
_entity_poly.pdbx_strand_id
1 'polypeptide(L)'
;MILQLQGLDILYFILWVILATMLLGLFIRLATRWISSKTKAKDKIVMIFLLALVMVLLIPLLEGLLSLVLGWIDGVVGWPASQLSFLGSGGGYLLALVGIIVFLVFMVFVKMFINETWSNSVWIALLSLFLLYLLYTLIPALYTSLSQYMPW
;
A
#
# COMPACT_ATOMS: atom_id res chain seq x y z
N MET A 1 -5.57 22.46 27.83
CA MET A 1 -4.44 22.17 26.91
C MET A 1 -4.46 20.73 26.35
N ILE A 2 -5.58 20.01 26.36
CA ILE A 2 -5.71 18.64 25.79
C ILE A 2 -6.52 18.66 24.48
N LEU A 3 -7.47 19.61 24.33
CA LEU A 3 -8.26 19.81 23.11
C LEU A 3 -7.48 20.33 21.89
N GLN A 4 -6.32 20.98 22.10
CA GLN A 4 -5.48 21.48 20.99
C GLN A 4 -4.59 20.39 20.37
N LEU A 5 -4.25 19.35 21.11
CA LEU A 5 -3.47 18.21 20.62
C LEU A 5 -4.30 17.33 19.67
N GLN A 6 -5.55 17.04 20.04
CA GLN A 6 -6.46 16.25 19.18
C GLN A 6 -6.73 16.91 17.81
N GLY A 7 -6.84 18.25 17.77
CA GLY A 7 -7.08 18.97 16.52
C GLY A 7 -5.89 18.93 15.55
N LEU A 8 -4.66 18.98 16.07
CA LEU A 8 -3.44 18.86 15.27
C LEU A 8 -3.27 17.44 14.72
N ASP A 9 -3.50 16.42 15.54
CA ASP A 9 -3.37 15.01 15.12
C ASP A 9 -4.36 14.65 14.00
N ILE A 10 -5.61 15.14 14.09
CA ILE A 10 -6.61 14.96 13.03
C ILE A 10 -6.20 15.69 11.75
N LEU A 11 -5.66 16.91 11.86
CA LEU A 11 -5.19 17.67 10.70
C LEU A 11 -4.04 16.94 9.99
N TYR A 12 -3.06 16.43 10.74
CA TYR A 12 -1.95 15.64 10.19
C TYR A 12 -2.44 14.36 9.52
N PHE A 13 -3.40 13.65 10.12
CA PHE A 13 -4.01 12.47 9.52
C PHE A 13 -4.66 12.80 8.17
N ILE A 14 -5.49 13.84 8.11
CA ILE A 14 -6.16 14.27 6.87
C ILE A 14 -5.13 14.63 5.79
N LEU A 15 -4.11 15.41 6.15
CA LEU A 15 -3.04 15.79 5.22
C LEU A 15 -2.31 14.57 4.67
N TRP A 16 -2.02 13.58 5.52
CA TRP A 16 -1.36 12.34 5.12
C TRP A 16 -2.24 11.52 4.17
N VAL A 17 -3.54 11.41 4.45
CA VAL A 17 -4.50 10.71 3.57
C VAL A 17 -4.57 11.38 2.20
N ILE A 18 -4.65 12.71 2.15
CA ILE A 18 -4.66 13.46 0.88
C ILE A 18 -3.38 13.20 0.10
N LEU A 19 -2.22 13.29 0.76
CA LEU A 19 -0.92 13.11 0.13
C LEU A 19 -0.72 11.67 -0.39
N ALA A 20 -1.07 10.66 0.41
CA ALA A 20 -1.03 9.26 0.00
C ALA A 20 -1.97 8.97 -1.17
N THR A 21 -3.18 9.56 -1.15
CA THR A 21 -4.16 9.43 -2.23
C THR A 21 -3.63 10.03 -3.53
N MET A 22 -3.01 11.21 -3.45
CA MET A 22 -2.41 11.88 -4.61
C MET A 22 -1.28 11.06 -5.21
N LEU A 23 -0.37 10.53 -4.38
CA LEU A 23 0.74 9.70 -4.81
C LEU A 23 0.27 8.38 -5.43
N LEU A 24 -0.58 7.63 -4.72
CA LEU A 24 -1.10 6.35 -5.21
C LEU A 24 -1.91 6.54 -6.50
N GLY A 25 -2.77 7.55 -6.55
CA GLY A 25 -3.54 7.88 -7.75
C GLY A 25 -2.65 8.23 -8.94
N LEU A 26 -1.55 8.95 -8.70
CA LEU A 26 -0.57 9.27 -9.73
C LEU A 26 0.15 8.00 -10.26
N PHE A 27 0.54 7.08 -9.38
CA PHE A 27 1.15 5.82 -9.81
C PHE A 27 0.18 4.91 -10.57
N ILE A 28 -1.06 4.76 -10.11
CA ILE A 28 -2.09 4.01 -10.84
C ILE A 28 -2.33 4.63 -12.21
N ARG A 29 -2.38 5.95 -12.31
CA ARG A 29 -2.55 6.66 -13.58
C ARG A 29 -1.38 6.43 -14.52
N LEU A 30 -0.15 6.52 -14.03
CA LEU A 30 1.06 6.23 -14.82
C LEU A 30 1.05 4.78 -15.31
N ALA A 31 0.77 3.83 -14.42
CA ALA A 31 0.69 2.41 -14.75
C ALA A 31 -0.39 2.13 -15.80
N THR A 32 -1.59 2.70 -15.63
CA THR A 32 -2.70 2.58 -16.59
C THR A 32 -2.33 3.16 -17.96
N ARG A 33 -1.61 4.30 -17.97
CA ARG A 33 -1.14 4.93 -19.21
C ARG A 33 -0.10 4.08 -19.96
N TRP A 34 0.77 3.38 -19.22
CA TRP A 34 1.85 2.56 -19.79
C TRP A 34 1.34 1.21 -20.29
N ILE A 35 0.42 0.59 -19.55
CA ILE A 35 -0.03 -0.79 -19.82
C ILE A 35 -1.27 -0.83 -20.72
N SER A 36 -2.21 0.08 -20.52
CA SER A 36 -3.50 0.06 -21.23
C SER A 36 -3.52 1.08 -22.36
N SER A 37 -3.77 2.36 -22.07
CA SER A 37 -3.73 3.42 -23.08
C SER A 37 -3.76 4.83 -22.48
N LYS A 38 -3.33 5.82 -23.28
CA LYS A 38 -3.37 7.24 -22.91
C LYS A 38 -4.79 7.79 -22.79
N THR A 39 -5.72 7.32 -23.62
CA THR A 39 -7.13 7.74 -23.62
C THR A 39 -7.82 7.25 -22.36
N LYS A 40 -7.72 5.95 -22.04
CA LYS A 40 -8.32 5.41 -20.81
C LYS A 40 -7.78 6.07 -19.54
N ALA A 41 -6.47 6.31 -19.46
CA ALA A 41 -5.86 6.97 -18.32
C ALA A 41 -6.30 8.43 -18.13
N LYS A 42 -6.82 9.08 -19.19
CA LYS A 42 -7.44 10.41 -19.10
C LYS A 42 -8.92 10.30 -18.75
N ASP A 43 -9.66 9.42 -19.42
CA ASP A 43 -11.12 9.30 -19.28
C ASP A 43 -11.52 8.80 -17.88
N LYS A 44 -10.69 7.95 -17.27
CA LYS A 44 -10.93 7.38 -15.93
C LYS A 44 -10.18 8.11 -14.81
N ILE A 45 -9.69 9.33 -15.04
CA ILE A 45 -8.86 10.05 -14.06
C ILE A 45 -9.55 10.19 -12.69
N VAL A 46 -10.84 10.58 -12.67
CA VAL A 46 -11.61 10.72 -11.43
C VAL A 46 -11.75 9.37 -10.72
N MET A 47 -12.03 8.31 -11.49
CA MET A 47 -12.19 6.96 -10.98
C MET A 47 -10.88 6.40 -10.38
N ILE A 48 -9.74 6.75 -10.97
CA ILE A 48 -8.40 6.38 -10.48
C ILE A 48 -8.11 7.06 -9.13
N PHE A 49 -8.39 8.35 -8.99
CA PHE A 49 -8.18 9.04 -7.71
C PHE A 49 -9.17 8.59 -6.63
N LEU A 50 -10.42 8.30 -7.01
CA LEU A 50 -11.40 7.72 -6.09
C LEU A 50 -10.98 6.32 -5.64
N LEU A 51 -10.48 5.49 -6.56
CA LEU A 51 -9.86 4.20 -6.23
C LEU A 51 -8.69 4.38 -5.26
N ALA A 52 -7.77 5.31 -5.54
CA ALA A 52 -6.63 5.57 -4.66
C ALA A 52 -7.07 5.98 -3.26
N LEU A 53 -8.08 6.85 -3.14
CA LEU A 53 -8.63 7.27 -1.86
C LEU A 53 -9.20 6.08 -1.08
N VAL A 54 -10.02 5.26 -1.74
CA VAL A 54 -10.61 4.06 -1.15
C VAL A 54 -9.49 3.12 -0.67
N MET A 55 -8.47 2.88 -1.49
CA MET A 55 -7.38 1.97 -1.13
C MET A 55 -6.51 2.51 -0.01
N VAL A 56 -6.22 3.81 0.04
CA VAL A 56 -5.46 4.43 1.16
C VAL A 56 -6.17 4.24 2.49
N LEU A 57 -7.51 4.27 2.50
CA LEU A 57 -8.29 4.02 3.71
C LEU A 57 -8.48 2.53 4.00
N LEU A 58 -8.64 1.72 2.95
CA LEU A 58 -8.98 0.31 3.06
C LEU A 58 -7.76 -0.56 3.39
N ILE A 59 -6.58 -0.28 2.84
CA ILE A 59 -5.36 -1.09 3.04
C ILE A 59 -5.00 -1.20 4.53
N PRO A 60 -4.90 -0.10 5.31
CA PRO A 60 -4.56 -0.20 6.73
C PRO A 60 -5.59 -1.00 7.53
N LEU A 61 -6.88 -0.88 7.19
CA LEU A 61 -7.95 -1.64 7.82
C LEU A 61 -7.82 -3.14 7.50
N LEU A 62 -7.52 -3.49 6.25
CA LEU A 62 -7.30 -4.87 5.83
C LEU A 62 -6.07 -5.46 6.51
N GLU A 63 -4.95 -4.75 6.55
CA GLU A 63 -3.73 -5.20 7.21
C GLU A 63 -3.95 -5.44 8.70
N GLY A 64 -4.65 -4.52 9.39
CA GLY A 64 -4.98 -4.67 10.81
C GLY A 64 -5.90 -5.86 11.08
N LEU A 65 -6.97 -6.02 10.29
CA LEU A 65 -7.91 -7.14 10.44
C LEU A 65 -7.24 -8.49 10.13
N LEU A 66 -6.48 -8.57 9.03
CA LEU A 66 -5.81 -9.80 8.65
C LEU A 66 -4.72 -10.19 9.64
N SER A 67 -3.95 -9.23 10.15
CA SER A 67 -2.94 -9.48 11.17
C SER A 67 -3.57 -10.00 12.48
N LEU A 68 -4.74 -9.47 12.86
CA LEU A 68 -5.48 -9.94 14.03
C LEU A 68 -5.96 -11.38 13.83
N VAL A 69 -6.61 -11.67 12.69
CA VAL A 69 -7.16 -13.00 12.40
C VAL A 69 -6.06 -14.04 12.28
N LEU A 70 -4.98 -13.73 11.56
CA LEU A 70 -3.88 -14.67 11.33
C LEU A 70 -3.02 -14.85 12.60
N GLY A 71 -2.82 -13.79 13.38
CA GLY A 71 -2.16 -13.88 14.68
C GLY A 71 -2.94 -14.73 15.70
N TRP A 72 -4.28 -14.69 15.66
CA TRP A 72 -5.13 -15.60 16.44
C TRP A 72 -4.93 -17.06 16.05
N ILE A 73 -4.80 -17.36 14.75
CA ILE A 73 -4.58 -18.72 14.26
C ILE A 73 -3.20 -19.23 14.71
N ASP A 74 -2.16 -18.40 14.62
CA ASP A 74 -0.82 -18.75 15.12
C ASP A 74 -0.82 -19.07 16.62
N GLY A 75 -1.58 -18.31 17.42
CA GLY A 75 -1.71 -18.52 18.86
C GLY A 75 -2.50 -19.76 19.28
N VAL A 76 -3.47 -20.20 18.47
CA VAL A 76 -4.34 -21.35 18.75
C VAL A 76 -3.77 -22.67 18.21
N VAL A 77 -3.10 -22.63 17.06
CA VAL A 77 -2.61 -23.84 16.36
C VAL A 77 -1.19 -24.22 16.76
N GLY A 78 -0.46 -23.37 17.51
CA GLY A 78 0.87 -23.70 18.03
C GLY A 78 1.88 -24.02 16.94
N TRP A 79 1.76 -23.39 15.77
CA TRP A 79 2.70 -23.58 14.67
C TRP A 79 4.04 -22.93 15.05
N PRO A 80 5.16 -23.66 15.11
CA PRO A 80 6.44 -23.10 15.54
C PRO A 80 7.01 -22.25 14.40
N ALA A 81 6.57 -21.00 14.33
CA ALA A 81 7.06 -19.98 13.42
C ALA A 81 8.57 -19.68 13.58
N SER A 82 9.20 -20.21 14.63
CA SER A 82 10.61 -19.99 15.01
C SER A 82 11.64 -20.83 14.26
N GLN A 83 11.27 -21.86 13.50
CA GLN A 83 12.23 -22.80 12.88
C GLN A 83 12.70 -22.44 11.46
N LEU A 84 12.29 -21.29 10.93
CA LEU A 84 12.41 -21.00 9.50
C LEU A 84 13.05 -19.62 9.25
N SER A 85 14.03 -19.28 10.10
CA SER A 85 14.80 -18.03 10.15
C SER A 85 15.70 -17.74 8.93
N PHE A 86 15.66 -18.57 7.88
CA PHE A 86 16.52 -18.41 6.70
C PHE A 86 16.13 -17.22 5.78
N LEU A 87 14.93 -16.63 5.94
CA LEU A 87 14.44 -15.53 5.09
C LEU A 87 14.44 -14.14 5.77
N GLY A 88 15.11 -13.98 6.91
CA GLY A 88 15.28 -12.67 7.55
C GLY A 88 14.03 -12.09 8.24
N SER A 89 12.90 -12.80 8.26
CA SER A 89 11.76 -12.50 9.13
C SER A 89 11.70 -13.52 10.25
N GLY A 90 11.96 -13.06 11.48
CA GLY A 90 11.68 -13.86 12.67
C GLY A 90 10.18 -14.03 12.83
N GLY A 91 9.66 -15.18 12.41
CA GLY A 91 8.32 -15.68 12.73
C GLY A 91 7.16 -15.17 11.87
N GLY A 92 6.43 -16.11 11.24
CA GLY A 92 5.05 -15.94 10.79
C GLY A 92 4.84 -15.93 9.27
N TYR A 93 4.91 -17.09 8.61
CA TYR A 93 4.52 -17.23 7.19
C TYR A 93 3.08 -16.80 6.92
N LEU A 94 2.21 -16.95 7.92
CA LEU A 94 0.83 -16.51 7.85
C LEU A 94 0.76 -14.97 7.76
N LEU A 95 1.61 -14.23 8.45
CA LEU A 95 1.67 -12.77 8.33
C LEU A 95 2.17 -12.31 6.96
N ALA A 96 3.06 -13.07 6.30
CA ALA A 96 3.45 -12.79 4.92
C ALA A 96 2.28 -12.90 3.92
N LEU A 97 1.25 -13.70 4.26
CA LEU A 97 0.04 -13.85 3.45
C LEU A 97 -0.80 -12.56 3.42
N VAL A 98 -0.68 -11.69 4.44
CA VAL A 98 -1.39 -10.40 4.51
C VAL A 98 -1.09 -9.55 3.28
N GLY A 99 0.19 -9.39 2.94
CA GLY A 99 0.60 -8.59 1.78
C GLY A 99 0.07 -9.14 0.45
N ILE A 100 0.02 -10.47 0.32
CA ILE A 100 -0.55 -11.14 -0.87
C ILE A 100 -2.05 -10.87 -0.97
N ILE A 101 -2.79 -10.97 0.13
CA ILE A 101 -4.23 -10.70 0.16
C ILE A 101 -4.50 -9.23 -0.18
N VAL A 102 -3.73 -8.30 0.39
CA VAL A 102 -3.84 -6.86 0.09
C VAL A 102 -3.59 -6.60 -1.40
N PHE A 103 -2.57 -7.24 -1.99
CA PHE A 103 -2.32 -7.17 -3.43
C PHE A 103 -3.50 -7.67 -4.26
N LEU A 104 -4.06 -8.84 -3.91
CA LEU A 104 -5.19 -9.43 -4.63
C LEU A 104 -6.43 -8.54 -4.54
N VAL A 105 -6.72 -7.99 -3.37
CA VAL A 105 -7.83 -7.04 -3.19
C VAL A 105 -7.58 -5.81 -4.05
N PHE A 106 -6.40 -5.19 -3.99
CA PHE A 106 -6.08 -4.02 -4.80
C PHE A 106 -6.24 -4.30 -6.31
N MET A 107 -5.77 -5.45 -6.78
CA MET A 107 -5.93 -5.88 -8.17
C MET A 107 -7.42 -5.99 -8.58
N VAL A 108 -8.27 -6.57 -7.72
CA VAL A 108 -9.71 -6.65 -7.98
C VAL A 108 -10.33 -5.26 -8.06
N PHE A 109 -9.94 -4.35 -7.17
CA PHE A 109 -10.42 -2.97 -7.21
C PHE A 109 -9.96 -2.22 -8.48
N VAL A 110 -8.70 -2.39 -8.91
CA VAL A 110 -8.20 -1.86 -10.20
C VAL A 110 -9.04 -2.39 -11.36
N LYS A 111 -9.33 -3.69 -11.39
CA LYS A 111 -10.18 -4.32 -12.40
C LYS A 111 -11.59 -3.70 -12.45
N MET A 112 -12.22 -3.54 -11.29
CA MET A 112 -13.61 -3.08 -11.19
C MET A 112 -13.75 -1.58 -11.47
N PHE A 113 -12.87 -0.73 -10.92
CA PHE A 113 -12.98 0.73 -11.07
C PHE A 113 -12.48 1.22 -12.43
N ILE A 114 -11.35 0.69 -12.92
CA ILE A 114 -10.75 1.14 -14.19
C ILE A 114 -11.35 0.40 -15.40
N ASN A 115 -12.04 -0.72 -15.17
CA ASN A 115 -12.60 -1.59 -16.21
C ASN A 115 -11.52 -2.07 -17.21
N GLU A 116 -10.48 -2.70 -16.65
CA GLU A 116 -9.37 -3.28 -17.40
C GLU A 116 -9.55 -4.79 -17.62
N THR A 117 -8.72 -5.43 -18.44
CA THR A 117 -8.69 -6.90 -18.49
C THR A 117 -7.98 -7.43 -17.24
N TRP A 118 -8.27 -8.66 -16.81
CA TRP A 118 -7.60 -9.26 -15.64
C TRP A 118 -6.07 -9.23 -15.77
N SER A 119 -5.54 -9.54 -16.95
CA SER A 119 -4.11 -9.44 -17.25
C SER A 119 -3.58 -8.03 -17.02
N ASN A 120 -4.23 -7.01 -17.57
CA ASN A 120 -3.79 -5.62 -17.40
C ASN A 120 -3.90 -5.17 -15.94
N SER A 121 -4.95 -5.58 -15.23
CA SER A 121 -5.15 -5.23 -13.83
C SER A 121 -4.05 -5.77 -12.93
N VAL A 122 -3.56 -6.99 -13.17
CA VAL A 122 -2.39 -7.55 -12.47
C VAL A 122 -1.18 -6.63 -12.64
N TRP A 123 -0.84 -6.29 -13.88
CA TRP A 123 0.33 -5.46 -14.17
C TRP A 123 0.19 -4.04 -13.62
N ILE A 124 -1.00 -3.44 -13.70
CA ILE A 124 -1.26 -2.10 -13.16
C ILE A 124 -1.13 -2.12 -11.64
N ALA A 125 -1.74 -3.09 -10.95
CA ALA A 125 -1.65 -3.22 -9.50
C ALA A 125 -0.21 -3.45 -9.04
N LEU A 126 0.50 -4.36 -9.71
CA LEU A 126 1.88 -4.70 -9.39
C LEU A 126 2.82 -3.51 -9.60
N LEU A 127 2.73 -2.83 -10.75
CA LEU A 127 3.55 -1.65 -11.02
C LEU A 127 3.25 -0.50 -10.06
N SER A 128 1.97 -0.28 -9.72
CA SER A 128 1.57 0.79 -8.80
C SER A 128 2.10 0.55 -7.38
N LEU A 129 1.94 -0.67 -6.87
CA LEU A 129 2.44 -1.05 -5.55
C LEU A 129 3.97 -1.11 -5.52
N PHE A 130 4.61 -1.54 -6.60
CA PHE A 130 6.07 -1.53 -6.71
C PHE A 130 6.65 -0.12 -6.68
N LEU A 131 6.06 0.82 -7.43
CA LEU A 131 6.47 2.24 -7.38
C LEU A 131 6.22 2.86 -6.01
N LEU A 132 5.09 2.51 -5.38
CA LEU A 132 4.77 2.94 -4.03
C LEU A 132 5.79 2.41 -3.02
N TYR A 133 6.14 1.13 -3.11
CA TYR A 133 7.16 0.49 -2.28
C TYR A 133 8.52 1.18 -2.45
N LEU A 134 8.98 1.38 -3.70
CA LEU A 134 10.22 2.11 -3.96
C LEU A 134 10.19 3.51 -3.36
N LEU A 135 9.08 4.24 -3.47
CA LEU A 135 8.96 5.57 -2.87
C LEU A 135 9.14 5.50 -1.34
N TYR A 136 8.44 4.57 -0.68
CA TYR A 136 8.47 4.45 0.77
C TYR A 136 9.78 3.89 1.33
N THR A 137 10.53 3.08 0.57
CA THR A 137 11.81 2.53 1.05
C THR A 137 13.02 3.35 0.59
N LEU A 138 13.01 3.85 -0.64
CA LEU A 138 14.16 4.52 -1.24
C LEU A 138 14.34 5.93 -0.69
N ILE A 139 13.25 6.69 -0.48
CA ILE A 139 13.36 8.06 0.03
C ILE A 139 13.97 8.10 1.44
N PRO A 140 13.48 7.31 2.42
CA PRO A 140 14.10 7.27 3.74
C PRO A 140 15.55 6.79 3.70
N ALA A 141 15.86 5.77 2.89
CA ALA A 141 17.22 5.26 2.76
C ALA A 141 18.20 6.29 2.17
N LEU A 142 17.75 7.10 1.21
CA LEU A 142 18.53 8.21 0.66
C LEU A 142 18.72 9.33 1.69
N TYR A 143 17.68 9.66 2.46
CA TYR A 143 17.78 10.64 3.55
C TYR A 143 18.78 10.20 4.62
N THR A 144 18.68 8.95 5.10
CA THR A 144 19.61 8.42 6.11
C THR A 144 21.04 8.40 5.58
N SER A 145 21.25 7.97 4.34
CA SER A 145 22.58 7.96 3.72
C SER A 145 23.13 9.37 3.60
N LEU A 146 22.36 10.33 3.10
CA LEU A 146 22.80 11.71 2.92
C LEU A 146 23.13 12.39 4.26
N SER A 147 22.32 12.14 5.31
CA SER A 147 22.54 12.68 6.65
C SER A 147 23.82 12.16 7.32
N GLN A 148 24.27 10.95 6.96
CA GLN A 148 25.54 10.41 7.44
C GLN A 148 26.76 11.07 6.79
N TYR A 149 26.64 11.63 5.58
CA TYR A 149 27.75 12.27 4.86
C TYR A 149 27.72 13.81 4.92
N MET A 150 26.60 14.42 5.31
CA MET A 150 26.50 15.85 5.59
C MET A 150 25.88 16.03 6.98
N PRO A 151 26.71 16.02 8.05
CA PRO A 151 26.26 16.40 9.38
C PRO A 151 26.00 17.92 9.35
N TRP A 152 24.72 18.29 9.29
CA TRP A 152 24.29 19.63 9.69
C TRP A 152 23.95 19.58 11.17
#